data_AF-A0A4Q3MGB2-F1
#
_entry.id   AF-A0A4Q3MGB2-F1
#
_cell.length_a   1.000
_cell.length_b   1.000
_cell.length_c   1.000
_cell.angle_alpha   90.00
_cell.angle_beta   90.00
_cell.angle_gamma   90.00
#
_symmetry.space_group_name_H-M   'P 1'
#
loop_
_entity.id
_entity.type
_entity.pdbx_description
1 polymer ?
#
loop_
_entity_poly.entity_id
_entity_poly.type
_entity_poly.pdbx_seq_one_letter_code
_entity_poly.pdbx_strand_id
1 'polypeptide(L)'
;MKLEELFGYLNDFVEAKRLKVILLADEKRLLQKHPADYPSQKEKVVGKTLVVRSEPGPVIDAILAEIGHDETRGLIQRHRDLVLSLFKASGTNNFRSLQGALLDLEHLLKRAPRLVEKDVAARKVLAILVALTLEVRAGRIQPIDFSRVIGLKSAILRSFTKTLTPEQETADQVQKRYADVAWDDPVVPVQTLVELVGEGVIDRVALEAAVAEHPLIAGQTEAPPWRTLVWWRNLTQTEYADARQRVLEELASGAVVHPGQILHLLGVALSLARAGDPLVNGDPVRYFRAYIKARLDDGTLISEPGMSLTSHDLGDTWSGIMYDNAADPAFVRVRRGMAAALTAALDRRTAREAPRVLEAFQRGNYDFLSPTGNETDGFRQSPLLHQLPVDTVADLIITDGRLNELLVNSLMARNFKGHGGTFKDEVRWMGRLKAELLTRAAALPPPFRDNISGQVRYWFAHIV
;
A
#
# COMPACT_ATOMS: atom_id res chain seq x y z
N MET A 1 -23.02 4.05 32.72
CA MET A 1 -23.34 3.40 34.00
C MET A 1 -22.05 3.27 34.80
N LYS A 2 -22.04 3.72 36.04
CA LYS A 2 -20.85 3.61 36.92
C LYS A 2 -20.70 2.17 37.42
N LEU A 3 -19.49 1.77 37.78
CA LEU A 3 -19.20 0.40 38.22
C LEU A 3 -20.01 0.02 39.48
N GLU A 4 -20.16 0.96 40.41
CA GLU A 4 -20.94 0.77 41.64
C GLU A 4 -22.44 0.55 41.35
N GLU A 5 -23.00 1.30 40.40
CA GLU A 5 -24.40 1.13 39.98
C GLU A 5 -24.62 -0.25 39.35
N LEU A 6 -23.66 -0.74 38.55
CA LEU A 6 -23.70 -2.09 37.98
C LEU A 6 -23.71 -3.17 39.07
N PHE A 7 -22.77 -3.11 40.01
CA PHE A 7 -22.68 -4.11 41.06
C PHE A 7 -23.84 -4.02 42.06
N GLY A 8 -24.36 -2.82 42.33
CA GLY A 8 -25.60 -2.65 43.11
C GLY A 8 -26.81 -3.29 42.41
N TYR A 9 -26.91 -3.12 41.09
CA TYR A 9 -27.95 -3.76 40.28
C TYR A 9 -27.81 -5.30 40.26
N LEU A 10 -26.58 -5.82 40.18
CA LEU A 10 -26.32 -7.26 40.28
C LEU A 10 -26.65 -7.81 41.67
N ASN A 11 -26.35 -7.05 42.73
CA ASN A 11 -26.64 -7.47 44.10
C ASN A 11 -28.15 -7.61 44.36
N ASP A 12 -28.98 -6.73 43.80
CA ASP A 12 -30.45 -6.85 43.88
C ASP A 12 -30.95 -8.19 43.30
N PHE A 13 -30.36 -8.67 42.19
CA PHE A 13 -30.73 -9.97 41.64
C PHE A 13 -30.32 -11.15 42.54
N VAL A 14 -29.16 -11.07 43.17
CA VAL A 14 -28.60 -12.16 43.98
C VAL A 14 -29.24 -12.21 45.37
N GLU A 15 -29.34 -11.07 46.07
CA GLU A 15 -29.81 -11.02 47.45
C GLU A 15 -31.32 -10.82 47.56
N ALA A 16 -31.87 -9.78 46.91
CA ALA A 16 -33.28 -9.44 47.06
C ALA A 16 -34.18 -10.40 46.28
N LYS A 17 -33.81 -10.69 45.02
CA LYS A 17 -34.61 -11.56 44.12
C LYS A 17 -34.20 -13.04 44.17
N ARG A 18 -33.10 -13.37 44.85
CA ARG A 18 -32.59 -14.75 45.06
C ARG A 18 -32.43 -15.55 43.76
N LEU A 19 -31.97 -14.89 42.69
CA LEU A 19 -31.74 -15.53 41.41
C LEU A 19 -30.32 -16.11 41.31
N LYS A 20 -30.18 -17.19 40.52
CA LYS A 20 -28.87 -17.68 40.10
C LYS A 20 -28.37 -16.81 38.94
N VAL A 21 -27.35 -16.00 39.21
CA VAL A 21 -26.78 -15.06 38.22
C VAL A 21 -25.45 -15.60 37.71
N ILE A 22 -25.30 -15.70 36.37
CA ILE A 22 -24.02 -15.99 35.71
C ILE A 22 -23.54 -14.71 35.03
N LEU A 23 -22.34 -14.27 35.37
CA LEU A 23 -21.71 -13.09 34.78
C LEU A 23 -20.68 -13.52 33.74
N LEU A 24 -20.84 -13.03 32.51
CA LEU A 24 -19.85 -13.14 31.45
C LEU A 24 -19.15 -11.80 31.31
N ALA A 25 -17.86 -11.75 31.62
CA ALA A 25 -17.10 -10.50 31.64
C ALA A 25 -15.64 -10.71 31.19
N ASP A 26 -15.09 -9.69 30.52
CA ASP A 26 -13.65 -9.56 30.32
C ASP A 26 -13.03 -8.94 31.58
N GLU A 27 -12.70 -9.80 32.54
CA GLU A 27 -12.18 -9.41 33.84
C GLU A 27 -10.86 -8.62 33.74
N LYS A 28 -9.99 -8.95 32.78
CA LYS A 28 -8.73 -8.23 32.59
C LYS A 28 -8.96 -6.77 32.25
N ARG A 29 -9.92 -6.51 31.36
CA ARG A 29 -10.27 -5.14 30.96
C ARG A 29 -10.96 -4.36 32.08
N LEU A 30 -11.79 -5.02 32.89
CA LEU A 30 -12.42 -4.41 34.06
C LEU A 30 -11.37 -4.01 35.12
N LEU A 31 -10.40 -4.89 35.40
CA LEU A 31 -9.27 -4.61 36.28
C LEU A 31 -8.41 -3.45 35.76
N GLN A 32 -8.13 -3.38 34.46
CA GLN A 32 -7.36 -2.27 33.88
C GLN A 32 -8.06 -0.92 34.01
N LYS A 33 -9.39 -0.88 33.85
CA LYS A 33 -10.17 0.37 33.93
C LYS A 33 -10.48 0.80 35.36
N HIS A 34 -10.65 -0.15 36.27
CA HIS A 34 -11.08 0.10 37.66
C HIS A 34 -10.24 -0.71 38.66
N PRO A 35 -8.91 -0.49 38.71
CA PRO A 35 -8.00 -1.35 39.48
C PRO A 35 -8.26 -1.31 41.00
N ALA A 36 -8.72 -0.18 41.53
CA ALA A 36 -9.00 -0.03 42.97
C ALA A 36 -10.40 -0.54 43.36
N ASP A 37 -11.42 -0.21 42.57
CA ASP A 37 -12.81 -0.42 42.99
C ASP A 37 -13.32 -1.81 42.62
N TYR A 38 -12.94 -2.33 41.45
CA TYR A 38 -13.45 -3.61 40.94
C TYR A 38 -13.21 -4.80 41.88
N PRO A 39 -12.01 -5.01 42.46
CA PRO A 39 -11.77 -6.15 43.34
C PRO A 39 -12.70 -6.15 44.56
N SER A 40 -12.90 -4.99 45.19
CA SER A 40 -13.76 -4.86 46.37
C SER A 40 -15.24 -5.07 46.06
N GLN A 41 -15.71 -4.60 44.91
CA GLN A 41 -17.09 -4.79 44.45
C GLN A 41 -17.34 -6.25 44.03
N LYS A 42 -16.37 -6.87 43.35
CA LYS A 42 -16.41 -8.28 42.95
C LYS A 42 -16.52 -9.20 44.16
N GLU A 43 -15.72 -8.98 45.21
CA GLU A 43 -15.72 -9.82 46.41
C GLU A 43 -17.08 -9.86 47.11
N LYS A 44 -17.81 -8.73 47.11
CA LYS A 44 -19.14 -8.63 47.74
C LYS A 44 -20.23 -9.41 47.00
N VAL A 45 -20.17 -9.46 45.66
CA VAL A 45 -21.29 -9.93 44.83
C VAL A 45 -20.99 -11.28 44.15
N VAL A 46 -19.73 -11.57 43.85
CA VAL A 46 -19.32 -12.72 43.03
C VAL A 46 -18.67 -13.81 43.89
N GLY A 47 -19.43 -14.85 44.22
CA GLY A 47 -18.94 -15.94 45.07
C GLY A 47 -17.96 -16.91 44.40
N LYS A 48 -17.99 -17.07 43.07
CA LYS A 48 -17.08 -17.95 42.31
C LYS A 48 -16.72 -17.34 40.96
N THR A 49 -15.46 -17.52 40.55
CA THR A 49 -14.97 -17.17 39.21
C THR A 49 -14.52 -18.42 38.50
N LEU A 50 -15.07 -18.68 37.32
CA LEU A 50 -14.67 -19.77 36.44
C LEU A 50 -13.92 -19.17 35.25
N VAL A 51 -12.68 -19.61 35.03
CA VAL A 51 -11.89 -19.17 33.88
C VAL A 51 -12.09 -20.18 32.75
N VAL A 52 -12.85 -19.79 31.74
CA VAL A 52 -12.98 -20.57 30.50
C VAL A 52 -11.71 -20.37 29.69
N ARG A 53 -10.96 -21.47 29.46
CA ARG A 53 -9.81 -21.48 28.55
C ARG A 53 -10.21 -22.25 27.30
N SER A 54 -10.06 -21.62 26.14
CA SER A 54 -10.22 -22.31 24.86
C SER A 54 -8.89 -22.96 24.48
N GLU A 55 -8.93 -24.25 24.13
CA GLU A 55 -7.79 -24.90 23.49
C GLU A 55 -7.76 -24.48 22.02
N PRO A 56 -6.64 -23.92 21.51
CA PRO A 56 -6.62 -23.40 20.15
C PRO A 56 -6.85 -24.46 19.06
N GLY A 57 -6.46 -25.71 19.31
CA GLY A 57 -6.59 -26.80 18.36
C GLY A 57 -8.05 -27.07 17.95
N PRO A 58 -8.93 -27.47 18.89
CA PRO A 58 -10.34 -27.73 18.59
C PRO A 58 -11.07 -26.54 17.95
N VAL A 59 -10.68 -25.31 18.29
CA VAL A 59 -11.28 -24.10 17.68
C VAL A 59 -10.87 -23.96 16.21
N ILE A 60 -9.60 -24.24 15.88
CA ILE A 60 -9.16 -24.27 14.48
C ILE A 60 -9.92 -25.35 13.70
N ASP A 61 -10.14 -26.52 14.30
CA ASP A 61 -10.86 -27.61 13.65
C ASP A 61 -12.33 -27.23 13.38
N ALA A 62 -12.96 -26.47 14.29
CA ALA A 62 -14.28 -25.88 14.08
C ALA A 62 -14.28 -24.82 12.96
N ILE A 63 -13.29 -23.93 12.93
CA ILE A 63 -13.14 -22.93 11.85
C ILE A 63 -12.95 -23.63 10.49
N LEU A 64 -12.15 -24.69 10.43
CA LEU A 64 -11.91 -25.47 9.21
C LEU A 64 -13.19 -26.07 8.63
N ALA A 65 -14.17 -26.42 9.47
CA ALA A 65 -15.46 -26.93 9.04
C ALA A 65 -16.33 -25.86 8.34
N GLU A 66 -16.08 -24.58 8.58
CA GLU A 66 -16.80 -23.47 7.94
C GLU A 66 -16.19 -23.05 6.59
N ILE A 67 -14.92 -23.38 6.34
CA ILE A 67 -14.23 -23.06 5.09
C ILE A 67 -14.83 -23.90 3.96
N GLY A 68 -15.39 -23.24 2.95
CA GLY A 68 -16.09 -23.88 1.84
C GLY A 68 -15.17 -24.41 0.73
N HIS A 69 -13.94 -23.89 0.62
CA HIS A 69 -12.95 -24.31 -0.37
C HIS A 69 -12.09 -25.46 0.14
N ASP A 70 -12.21 -26.63 -0.50
CA ASP A 70 -11.55 -27.85 -0.06
C ASP A 70 -10.03 -27.75 -0.08
N GLU A 71 -9.46 -27.06 -1.08
CA GLU A 71 -8.03 -26.88 -1.21
C GLU A 71 -7.46 -25.94 -0.15
N THR A 72 -8.20 -24.87 0.20
CA THR A 72 -7.83 -23.99 1.33
C THR A 72 -7.90 -24.76 2.64
N ARG A 73 -8.96 -25.56 2.83
CA ARG A 73 -9.11 -26.42 4.03
C ARG A 73 -7.93 -27.39 4.13
N GLY A 74 -7.58 -28.05 3.04
CA GLY A 74 -6.45 -28.97 2.94
C GLY A 74 -5.11 -28.29 3.22
N LEU A 75 -4.88 -27.08 2.68
CA LEU A 75 -3.68 -26.30 2.96
C LEU A 75 -3.54 -25.97 4.45
N ILE A 76 -4.60 -25.44 5.06
CA ILE A 76 -4.59 -25.09 6.49
C ILE A 76 -4.38 -26.33 7.35
N GLN A 77 -4.99 -27.47 6.98
CA GLN A 77 -4.81 -28.72 7.70
C GLN A 77 -3.37 -29.25 7.60
N ARG A 78 -2.73 -29.17 6.42
CA ARG A 78 -1.31 -29.52 6.25
C ARG A 78 -0.38 -28.61 7.05
N HIS A 79 -0.69 -27.33 7.15
CA HIS A 79 0.11 -26.32 7.84
C HIS A 79 -0.50 -25.90 9.19
N ARG A 80 -1.22 -26.81 9.87
CA ARG A 80 -1.94 -26.51 11.12
C ARG A 80 -1.04 -26.00 12.23
N ASP A 81 0.15 -26.58 12.36
CA ASP A 81 1.12 -26.18 13.39
C ASP A 81 1.65 -24.77 13.16
N LEU A 82 1.78 -24.35 11.89
CA LEU A 82 2.14 -22.98 11.53
C LEU A 82 1.01 -22.02 11.93
N VAL A 83 -0.26 -22.34 11.64
CA VAL A 83 -1.38 -21.48 12.04
C VAL A 83 -1.45 -21.35 13.57
N LEU A 84 -1.22 -22.45 14.30
CA LEU A 84 -1.16 -22.45 15.75
C LEU A 84 0.01 -21.62 16.28
N SER A 85 1.19 -21.70 15.67
CA SER A 85 2.36 -20.92 16.10
C SER A 85 2.14 -19.42 15.87
N LEU A 86 1.58 -19.03 14.72
CA LEU A 86 1.22 -17.64 14.42
C LEU A 86 0.18 -17.11 15.41
N PHE A 87 -0.88 -17.87 15.68
CA PHE A 87 -1.90 -17.46 16.64
C PHE A 87 -1.34 -17.26 18.04
N LYS A 88 -0.49 -18.19 18.51
CA LYS A 88 0.21 -18.06 19.81
C LYS A 88 1.14 -16.85 19.83
N ALA A 89 1.93 -16.65 18.78
CA ALA A 89 2.84 -15.51 18.64
C ALA A 89 2.10 -14.17 18.70
N SER A 90 0.86 -14.10 18.19
CA SER A 90 0.06 -12.87 18.23
C SER A 90 -0.24 -12.36 19.65
N GLY A 91 -0.32 -13.26 20.63
CA GLY A 91 -0.67 -12.97 22.03
C GLY A 91 -2.10 -12.45 22.26
N THR A 92 -2.96 -12.44 21.23
CA THR A 92 -4.29 -11.81 21.31
C THR A 92 -5.38 -12.72 21.90
N ASN A 93 -5.19 -14.05 21.85
CA ASN A 93 -6.20 -15.07 22.20
C ASN A 93 -7.58 -14.81 21.58
N ASN A 94 -7.65 -14.14 20.43
CA ASN A 94 -8.90 -13.77 19.77
C ASN A 94 -9.15 -14.67 18.55
N PHE A 95 -9.93 -15.74 18.75
CA PHE A 95 -10.26 -16.69 17.69
C PHE A 95 -11.08 -16.08 16.56
N ARG A 96 -11.84 -15.01 16.80
CA ARG A 96 -12.56 -14.30 15.73
C ARG A 96 -11.58 -13.64 14.76
N SER A 97 -10.47 -13.12 15.26
CA SER A 97 -9.40 -12.57 14.40
C SER A 97 -8.75 -13.67 13.57
N LEU A 98 -8.51 -14.84 14.16
CA LEU A 98 -7.96 -15.99 13.44
C LEU A 98 -8.93 -16.49 12.36
N GLN A 99 -10.21 -16.66 12.71
CA GLN A 99 -11.26 -17.05 11.78
C GLN A 99 -11.35 -16.08 10.59
N GLY A 100 -11.37 -14.77 10.87
CA GLY A 100 -11.34 -13.75 9.82
C GLY A 100 -10.13 -13.89 8.89
N ALA A 101 -8.94 -14.08 9.45
CA ALA A 101 -7.72 -14.25 8.66
C ALA A 101 -7.76 -15.51 7.76
N LEU A 102 -8.33 -16.62 8.24
CA LEU A 102 -8.46 -17.85 7.46
C LEU A 102 -9.54 -17.75 6.38
N LEU A 103 -10.61 -16.97 6.62
CA LEU A 103 -11.61 -16.67 5.60
C LEU A 103 -11.08 -15.70 4.53
N ASP A 104 -10.26 -14.71 4.92
CA ASP A 104 -9.56 -13.83 3.98
C ASP A 104 -8.60 -14.65 3.09
N LEU A 105 -7.90 -15.63 3.68
CA LEU A 105 -7.07 -16.58 2.95
C LEU A 105 -7.90 -17.40 1.95
N GLU A 106 -9.06 -17.91 2.36
CA GLU A 106 -9.98 -18.61 1.46
C GLU A 106 -10.40 -17.71 0.28
N HIS A 107 -10.75 -16.46 0.58
CA HIS A 107 -11.18 -15.50 -0.42
C HIS A 107 -10.10 -15.21 -1.47
N LEU A 108 -8.84 -15.12 -1.02
CA LEU A 108 -7.67 -14.92 -1.85
C LEU A 108 -7.36 -16.16 -2.70
N LEU A 109 -7.30 -17.34 -2.09
CA LEU A 109 -6.92 -18.58 -2.78
C LEU A 109 -7.94 -18.99 -3.86
N LYS A 110 -9.24 -18.76 -3.64
CA LYS A 110 -10.28 -18.96 -4.67
C LYS A 110 -10.05 -18.15 -5.94
N ARG A 111 -9.34 -17.01 -5.83
CA ARG A 111 -9.06 -16.09 -6.94
C ARG A 111 -7.67 -16.25 -7.53
N ALA A 112 -6.85 -17.12 -6.96
CA ALA A 112 -5.51 -17.45 -7.44
C ALA A 112 -5.26 -18.98 -7.39
N PRO A 113 -5.98 -19.80 -8.18
CA PRO A 113 -5.80 -21.26 -8.24
C PRO A 113 -4.34 -21.71 -8.43
N ARG A 114 -3.53 -21.00 -9.23
CA ARG A 114 -2.10 -21.33 -9.42
C ARG A 114 -1.30 -21.32 -8.12
N LEU A 115 -1.68 -20.47 -7.17
CA LEU A 115 -1.05 -20.39 -5.87
C LEU A 115 -1.33 -21.64 -5.04
N VAL A 116 -2.56 -22.15 -5.10
CA VAL A 116 -3.03 -23.31 -4.34
C VAL A 116 -2.27 -24.59 -4.70
N GLU A 117 -1.91 -24.74 -5.98
CA GLU A 117 -1.15 -25.89 -6.49
C GLU A 117 0.29 -25.94 -5.98
N LYS A 118 0.83 -24.81 -5.49
CA LYS A 118 2.23 -24.66 -5.09
C LYS A 118 2.32 -24.55 -3.57
N ASP A 119 2.42 -25.68 -2.88
CA ASP A 119 2.35 -25.76 -1.40
C ASP A 119 3.32 -24.80 -0.68
N VAL A 120 4.56 -24.66 -1.18
CA VAL A 120 5.56 -23.71 -0.63
C VAL A 120 5.09 -22.27 -0.75
N ALA A 121 4.54 -21.88 -1.91
CA ALA A 121 4.04 -20.54 -2.15
C ALA A 121 2.78 -20.26 -1.31
N ALA A 122 1.84 -21.20 -1.30
CA ALA A 122 0.60 -21.12 -0.52
C ALA A 122 0.88 -21.04 1.00
N ARG A 123 1.83 -21.83 1.50
CA ARG A 123 2.29 -21.77 2.90
C ARG A 123 2.87 -20.40 3.24
N LYS A 124 3.66 -19.80 2.34
CA LYS A 124 4.23 -18.45 2.53
C LYS A 124 3.13 -17.38 2.61
N VAL A 125 2.13 -17.45 1.73
CA VAL A 125 0.99 -16.54 1.73
C VAL A 125 0.14 -16.70 2.99
N LEU A 126 -0.14 -17.95 3.40
CA LEU A 126 -0.82 -18.25 4.67
C LEU A 126 -0.10 -17.61 5.85
N ALA A 127 1.23 -17.74 5.91
CA ALA A 127 2.03 -17.21 7.00
C ALA A 127 1.96 -15.67 7.09
N ILE A 128 2.19 -14.99 5.96
CA ILE A 128 2.19 -13.53 5.86
C ILE A 128 0.79 -12.97 6.15
N LEU A 129 -0.24 -13.49 5.47
CA LEU A 129 -1.61 -12.97 5.59
C LEU A 129 -2.15 -13.15 7.00
N VAL A 130 -2.00 -14.33 7.60
CA VAL A 130 -2.48 -14.59 8.97
C VAL A 130 -1.76 -13.69 9.98
N ALA A 131 -0.44 -13.56 9.88
CA ALA A 131 0.32 -12.70 10.78
C ALA A 131 -0.13 -11.23 10.69
N LEU A 132 -0.24 -10.68 9.47
CA LEU A 132 -0.64 -9.28 9.26
C LEU A 132 -2.09 -9.02 9.69
N THR A 133 -3.02 -9.91 9.35
CA THR A 133 -4.42 -9.76 9.78
C THR A 133 -4.54 -9.80 11.30
N LEU A 134 -3.79 -10.67 12.00
CA LEU A 134 -3.78 -10.69 13.46
C LEU A 134 -3.23 -9.40 14.08
N GLU A 135 -2.21 -8.78 13.49
CA GLU A 135 -1.67 -7.48 13.93
C GLU A 135 -2.66 -6.33 13.74
N VAL A 136 -3.32 -6.27 12.57
CA VAL A 136 -4.36 -5.26 12.27
C VAL A 136 -5.53 -5.42 13.23
N ARG A 137 -6.03 -6.64 13.41
CA ARG A 137 -7.17 -6.91 14.32
C ARG A 137 -6.82 -6.67 15.78
N ALA A 138 -5.54 -6.70 16.15
CA ALA A 138 -5.07 -6.30 17.46
C ALA A 138 -4.89 -4.78 17.63
N GLY A 139 -5.05 -4.00 16.55
CA GLY A 139 -4.86 -2.55 16.54
C GLY A 139 -3.40 -2.12 16.67
N ARG A 140 -2.43 -2.99 16.33
CA ARG A 140 -0.99 -2.68 16.45
C ARG A 140 -0.41 -2.03 15.19
N ILE A 141 -0.99 -2.35 14.03
CA ILE A 141 -0.66 -1.74 12.74
C ILE A 141 -1.93 -1.48 11.94
N GLN A 142 -1.84 -0.66 10.90
CA GLN A 142 -2.88 -0.50 9.89
C GLN A 142 -2.50 -1.24 8.59
N PRO A 143 -3.46 -1.57 7.71
CA PRO A 143 -3.16 -2.19 6.42
C PRO A 143 -2.10 -1.43 5.61
N ILE A 144 -2.16 -0.10 5.60
CA ILE A 144 -1.18 0.75 4.90
C ILE A 144 0.27 0.56 5.39
N ASP A 145 0.47 0.06 6.61
CA ASP A 145 1.79 -0.23 7.17
C ASP A 145 2.41 -1.54 6.64
N PHE A 146 1.69 -2.34 5.84
CA PHE A 146 2.20 -3.63 5.35
C PHE A 146 3.48 -3.49 4.52
N SER A 147 3.60 -2.42 3.74
CA SER A 147 4.81 -2.10 2.97
C SER A 147 6.04 -1.83 3.84
N ARG A 148 5.84 -1.47 5.11
CA ARG A 148 6.91 -1.26 6.11
C ARG A 148 7.30 -2.55 6.79
N VAL A 149 6.37 -3.49 6.92
CA VAL A 149 6.61 -4.81 7.52
C VAL A 149 7.22 -5.77 6.49
N ILE A 150 6.69 -5.80 5.27
CA ILE A 150 7.12 -6.66 4.18
C ILE A 150 8.33 -6.03 3.47
N GLY A 151 9.36 -6.81 3.19
CA GLY A 151 10.57 -6.32 2.52
C GLY A 151 11.56 -5.58 3.42
N LEU A 152 11.22 -5.29 4.68
CA LEU A 152 12.16 -4.76 5.65
C LEU A 152 13.15 -5.87 6.06
N LYS A 153 14.43 -5.75 5.72
CA LYS A 153 15.45 -6.59 6.36
C LYS A 153 15.85 -5.90 7.67
N SER A 154 15.11 -6.15 8.75
CA SER A 154 15.36 -5.51 10.06
C SER A 154 16.80 -5.65 10.59
N ALA A 155 17.52 -6.71 10.21
CA ALA A 155 18.95 -6.88 10.50
C ALA A 155 19.83 -5.87 9.73
N ILE A 156 19.46 -5.57 8.48
CA ILE A 156 20.18 -4.63 7.61
C ILE A 156 19.89 -3.19 8.04
N LEU A 157 18.63 -2.85 8.35
CA LEU A 157 18.27 -1.52 8.84
C LEU A 157 19.04 -1.19 10.14
N ARG A 158 19.09 -2.12 11.11
CA ARG A 158 19.90 -1.97 12.33
C ARG A 158 21.40 -1.82 12.08
N SER A 159 21.90 -2.33 10.96
CA SER A 159 23.32 -2.20 10.59
C SER A 159 23.64 -0.83 9.99
N PHE A 160 22.66 -0.14 9.40
CA PHE A 160 22.83 1.17 8.76
C PHE A 160 22.35 2.36 9.61
N THR A 161 21.42 2.15 10.54
CA THR A 161 20.87 3.21 11.41
C THR A 161 21.01 2.86 12.88
N LYS A 162 21.65 3.75 13.66
CA LYS A 162 21.75 3.61 15.13
C LYS A 162 20.41 3.75 15.86
N THR A 163 19.42 4.38 15.23
CA THR A 163 18.10 4.66 15.81
C THR A 163 17.03 4.47 14.75
N LEU A 164 15.98 3.73 15.08
CA LEU A 164 14.81 3.50 14.23
C LEU A 164 13.77 4.61 14.45
N THR A 165 12.98 4.94 13.42
CA THR A 165 11.76 5.73 13.62
C THR A 165 10.68 4.90 14.33
N PRO A 166 9.66 5.51 14.96
CA PRO A 166 8.57 4.76 15.61
C PRO A 166 7.86 3.75 14.69
N GLU A 167 7.70 4.10 13.41
CA GLU A 167 7.09 3.25 12.39
C GLU A 167 8.00 2.05 12.06
N GLN A 168 9.31 2.29 11.94
CA GLN A 168 10.29 1.23 11.70
C GLN A 168 10.42 0.29 12.90
N GLU A 169 10.36 0.84 14.12
CA GLU A 169 10.36 0.04 15.34
C GLU A 169 9.11 -0.85 15.42
N THR A 170 7.95 -0.32 15.07
CA THR A 170 6.70 -1.10 14.97
C THR A 170 6.85 -2.25 13.98
N ALA A 171 7.38 -2.00 12.79
CA ALA A 171 7.62 -3.04 11.79
C ALA A 171 8.62 -4.11 12.27
N ASP A 172 9.73 -3.71 12.89
CA ASP A 172 10.73 -4.63 13.47
C ASP A 172 10.13 -5.49 14.59
N GLN A 173 9.26 -4.93 15.44
CA GLN A 173 8.54 -5.68 16.47
C GLN A 173 7.61 -6.74 15.87
N VAL A 174 6.90 -6.43 14.77
CA VAL A 174 6.07 -7.41 14.05
C VAL A 174 6.94 -8.55 13.52
N GLN A 175 8.05 -8.24 12.82
CA GLN A 175 8.93 -9.27 12.28
C GLN A 175 9.54 -10.16 13.37
N LYS A 176 9.98 -9.58 14.49
CA LYS A 176 10.50 -10.34 15.64
C LYS A 176 9.45 -11.26 16.26
N ARG A 177 8.20 -10.81 16.33
CA ARG A 177 7.08 -11.59 16.88
C ARG A 177 6.82 -12.84 16.05
N TYR A 178 6.91 -12.73 14.72
CA TYR A 178 6.69 -13.82 13.79
C TYR A 178 8.01 -14.16 13.06
N ALA A 179 9.02 -14.58 13.82
CA ALA A 179 10.36 -14.84 13.30
C ALA A 179 10.42 -15.94 12.22
N ASP A 180 9.47 -16.88 12.23
CA ASP A 180 9.39 -17.99 11.27
C ASP A 180 8.71 -17.58 9.94
N VAL A 181 8.22 -16.35 9.82
CA VAL A 181 7.57 -15.86 8.61
C VAL A 181 8.63 -15.29 7.66
N ALA A 182 8.64 -15.77 6.42
CA ALA A 182 9.46 -15.23 5.36
C ALA A 182 8.83 -13.94 4.81
N TRP A 183 9.22 -12.80 5.38
CA TRP A 183 8.72 -11.46 5.06
C TRP A 183 9.28 -10.85 3.77
N ASP A 184 10.29 -11.47 3.17
CA ASP A 184 10.89 -11.07 1.90
C ASP A 184 10.17 -11.73 0.72
N ASP A 185 10.16 -11.08 -0.45
CA ASP A 185 9.62 -11.61 -1.71
C ASP A 185 8.21 -12.22 -1.57
N PRO A 186 7.20 -11.42 -1.22
CA PRO A 186 5.85 -11.92 -1.05
C PRO A 186 5.30 -12.42 -2.40
N VAL A 187 4.65 -13.58 -2.40
CA VAL A 187 4.05 -14.17 -3.61
C VAL A 187 2.86 -13.35 -4.09
N VAL A 188 2.11 -12.78 -3.14
CA VAL A 188 0.99 -11.88 -3.39
C VAL A 188 1.48 -10.45 -3.25
N PRO A 189 1.15 -9.54 -4.18
CA PRO A 189 1.51 -8.13 -4.06
C PRO A 189 1.07 -7.54 -2.72
N VAL A 190 1.94 -6.73 -2.12
CA VAL A 190 1.64 -6.04 -0.85
C VAL A 190 0.34 -5.26 -0.94
N GLN A 191 0.13 -4.55 -2.06
CA GLN A 191 -1.08 -3.76 -2.29
C GLN A 191 -2.36 -4.61 -2.24
N THR A 192 -2.35 -5.79 -2.84
CA THR A 192 -3.49 -6.73 -2.76
C THR A 192 -3.76 -7.17 -1.32
N LEU A 193 -2.72 -7.35 -0.49
CA LEU A 193 -2.90 -7.64 0.94
C LEU A 193 -3.50 -6.45 1.70
N VAL A 194 -3.07 -5.22 1.37
CA VAL A 194 -3.62 -3.98 1.95
C VAL A 194 -5.12 -3.87 1.65
N GLU A 195 -5.50 -4.03 0.39
CA GLU A 195 -6.89 -3.94 -0.08
C GLU A 195 -7.76 -5.06 0.49
N LEU A 196 -7.24 -6.29 0.53
CA LEU A 196 -7.97 -7.43 1.10
C LEU A 196 -8.24 -7.22 2.59
N VAL A 197 -7.22 -6.89 3.38
CA VAL A 197 -7.37 -6.80 4.84
C VAL A 197 -8.08 -5.50 5.26
N GLY A 198 -7.86 -4.41 4.52
CA GLY A 198 -8.45 -3.11 4.82
C GLY A 198 -9.87 -2.93 4.29
N GLU A 199 -10.13 -3.37 3.07
CA GLU A 199 -11.36 -3.07 2.33
C GLU A 199 -12.15 -4.33 1.93
N GLY A 200 -11.54 -5.52 2.02
CA GLY A 200 -12.17 -6.77 1.61
C GLY A 200 -12.23 -6.95 0.09
N VAL A 201 -11.39 -6.22 -0.67
CA VAL A 201 -11.40 -6.20 -2.13
C VAL A 201 -10.16 -6.91 -2.69
N ILE A 202 -10.33 -7.59 -3.83
CA ILE A 202 -9.24 -8.19 -4.60
C ILE A 202 -9.46 -7.88 -6.08
N ASP A 203 -8.51 -7.19 -6.71
CA ASP A 203 -8.39 -7.18 -8.17
C ASP A 203 -7.85 -8.54 -8.63
N ARG A 204 -8.75 -9.37 -9.17
CA ARG A 204 -8.43 -10.72 -9.63
C ARG A 204 -7.44 -10.72 -10.81
N VAL A 205 -7.55 -9.75 -11.71
CA VAL A 205 -6.71 -9.72 -12.93
C VAL A 205 -5.28 -9.36 -12.53
N ALA A 206 -5.13 -8.31 -11.71
CA ALA A 206 -3.84 -7.90 -11.19
C ALA A 206 -3.18 -9.00 -10.33
N LEU A 207 -3.97 -9.67 -9.48
CA LEU A 207 -3.49 -10.76 -8.64
C LEU A 207 -2.93 -11.92 -9.48
N GLU A 208 -3.69 -12.43 -10.45
CA GLU A 208 -3.27 -13.55 -11.30
C GLU A 208 -2.01 -13.21 -12.11
N ALA A 209 -1.94 -12.00 -12.68
CA ALA A 209 -0.76 -11.55 -13.40
C ALA A 209 0.48 -11.54 -12.50
N ALA A 210 0.37 -10.96 -11.29
CA ALA A 210 1.50 -10.86 -10.37
C ALA A 210 1.94 -12.23 -9.83
N VAL A 211 0.99 -13.10 -9.48
CA VAL A 211 1.29 -14.45 -8.99
C VAL A 211 1.95 -15.30 -10.08
N ALA A 212 1.51 -15.15 -11.33
CA ALA A 212 2.07 -15.88 -12.47
C ALA A 212 3.55 -15.56 -12.73
N GLU A 213 4.03 -14.37 -12.39
CA GLU A 213 5.43 -13.98 -12.57
C GLU A 213 6.34 -14.44 -11.42
N HIS A 214 5.77 -14.89 -10.29
CA HIS A 214 6.56 -15.21 -9.12
C HIS A 214 7.34 -16.53 -9.31
N PRO A 215 8.65 -16.61 -8.94
CA PRO A 215 9.47 -17.80 -9.18
C PRO A 215 8.95 -19.09 -8.52
N LEU A 216 8.31 -18.98 -7.35
CA LEU A 216 7.66 -20.14 -6.69
C LEU A 216 6.44 -20.69 -7.46
N ILE A 217 5.93 -19.96 -8.45
CA ILE A 217 4.78 -20.35 -9.27
C ILE A 217 5.24 -20.76 -10.68
N ALA A 218 5.91 -19.86 -11.40
CA ALA A 218 6.41 -20.08 -12.75
C ALA A 218 7.61 -21.05 -12.82
N GLY A 219 8.39 -21.13 -11.73
CA GLY A 219 9.73 -21.69 -11.78
C GLY A 219 10.76 -20.67 -12.27
N GLN A 220 12.05 -20.97 -12.04
CA GLN A 220 13.14 -20.01 -12.28
C GLN A 220 13.34 -19.69 -13.77
N THR A 221 13.01 -20.63 -14.66
CA THR A 221 13.19 -20.49 -16.10
C THR A 221 12.06 -19.70 -16.77
N GLU A 222 10.83 -19.78 -16.25
CA GLU A 222 9.70 -19.03 -16.84
C GLU A 222 9.49 -17.66 -16.17
N ALA A 223 10.01 -17.45 -14.96
CA ALA A 223 9.96 -16.16 -14.28
C ALA A 223 10.68 -15.05 -15.07
N PRO A 224 10.29 -13.77 -14.88
CA PRO A 224 10.98 -12.64 -15.49
C PRO A 224 12.49 -12.63 -15.16
N PRO A 225 13.39 -12.42 -16.14
CA PRO A 225 14.83 -12.54 -15.93
C PRO A 225 15.37 -11.66 -14.80
N TRP A 226 14.89 -10.42 -14.70
CA TRP A 226 15.27 -9.51 -13.61
C TRP A 226 14.90 -10.09 -12.23
N ARG A 227 13.76 -10.78 -12.13
CA ARG A 227 13.22 -11.33 -10.89
C ARG A 227 13.99 -12.58 -10.46
N THR A 228 14.46 -13.39 -11.41
CA THR A 228 15.36 -14.52 -11.11
C THR A 228 16.73 -14.00 -10.69
N LEU A 229 17.30 -13.03 -11.43
CA LEU A 229 18.68 -12.58 -11.22
C LEU A 229 18.91 -11.81 -9.91
N VAL A 230 17.90 -11.15 -9.33
CA VAL A 230 18.03 -10.53 -7.99
C VAL A 230 18.41 -11.54 -6.90
N TRP A 231 18.10 -12.82 -7.11
CA TRP A 231 18.44 -13.93 -6.22
C TRP A 231 19.72 -14.67 -6.61
N TRP A 232 20.62 -14.07 -7.41
CA TRP A 232 21.82 -14.72 -7.94
C TRP A 232 22.68 -15.49 -6.90
N ARG A 233 22.68 -15.05 -5.64
CA ARG A 233 23.40 -15.70 -4.53
C ARG A 233 22.86 -17.09 -4.15
N ASN A 234 21.64 -17.39 -4.61
CA ASN A 234 20.89 -18.60 -4.30
C ASN A 234 20.66 -19.48 -5.55
N LEU A 235 21.13 -19.04 -6.71
CA LEU A 235 21.00 -19.77 -7.97
C LEU A 235 22.13 -20.79 -8.13
N THR A 236 21.85 -21.88 -8.82
CA THR A 236 22.90 -22.74 -9.39
C THR A 236 23.66 -21.99 -10.49
N GLN A 237 24.85 -22.47 -10.84
CA GLN A 237 25.65 -21.85 -11.90
C GLN A 237 24.91 -21.78 -13.25
N THR A 238 24.14 -22.82 -13.58
CA THR A 238 23.35 -22.89 -14.82
C THR A 238 22.20 -21.88 -14.81
N GLU A 239 21.44 -21.81 -13.71
CA GLU A 239 20.35 -20.84 -13.55
C GLU A 239 20.86 -19.39 -13.58
N TYR A 240 22.01 -19.14 -12.94
CA TYR A 240 22.66 -17.84 -12.98
C TYR A 240 23.06 -17.43 -14.40
N ALA A 241 23.72 -18.33 -15.13
CA ALA A 241 24.16 -18.05 -16.49
C ALA A 241 22.98 -17.76 -17.44
N ASP A 242 21.90 -18.53 -17.35
CA ASP A 242 20.67 -18.31 -18.12
C ASP A 242 20.01 -16.97 -17.79
N ALA A 243 19.75 -16.70 -16.50
CA ALA A 243 19.12 -15.47 -16.06
C ALA A 243 19.95 -14.23 -16.43
N ARG A 244 21.29 -14.31 -16.28
CA ARG A 244 22.22 -13.25 -16.66
C ARG A 244 22.15 -12.96 -18.16
N GLN A 245 22.17 -14.00 -18.99
CA GLN A 245 22.11 -13.86 -20.45
C GLN A 245 20.80 -13.19 -20.89
N ARG A 246 19.66 -13.66 -20.37
CA ARG A 246 18.34 -13.10 -20.69
C ARG A 246 18.19 -11.64 -20.24
N VAL A 247 18.70 -11.30 -19.05
CA VAL A 247 18.75 -9.90 -18.59
C VAL A 247 19.57 -9.03 -19.55
N LEU A 248 20.70 -9.54 -20.07
CA LEU A 248 21.50 -8.77 -21.02
C LEU A 248 20.80 -8.55 -22.35
N GLU A 249 20.05 -9.54 -22.83
CA GLU A 249 19.22 -9.41 -24.03
C GLU A 249 18.11 -8.37 -23.84
N GLU A 250 17.42 -8.39 -22.69
CA GLU A 250 16.39 -7.40 -22.35
C GLU A 250 16.96 -5.98 -22.21
N LEU A 251 18.14 -5.84 -21.59
CA LEU A 251 18.83 -4.55 -21.50
C LEU A 251 19.33 -4.07 -22.87
N ALA A 252 19.81 -4.96 -23.74
CA ALA A 252 20.29 -4.60 -25.07
C ALA A 252 19.16 -4.17 -26.01
N SER A 253 18.02 -4.88 -25.95
CA SER A 253 16.80 -4.56 -26.72
C SER A 253 16.03 -3.36 -26.18
N GLY A 254 16.27 -2.95 -24.93
CA GLY A 254 15.54 -1.88 -24.27
C GLY A 254 14.19 -2.30 -23.69
N ALA A 255 13.95 -3.62 -23.56
CA ALA A 255 12.69 -4.18 -23.06
C ALA A 255 12.44 -3.86 -21.57
N VAL A 256 13.49 -3.63 -20.78
CA VAL A 256 13.33 -3.26 -19.36
C VAL A 256 12.91 -1.80 -19.26
N VAL A 257 11.62 -1.57 -19.07
CA VAL A 257 11.01 -0.22 -19.08
C VAL A 257 10.45 0.22 -17.72
N HIS A 258 10.28 -0.72 -16.78
CA HIS A 258 9.71 -0.41 -15.48
C HIS A 258 10.80 0.11 -14.52
N PRO A 259 10.59 1.25 -13.82
CA PRO A 259 11.62 1.88 -12.98
C PRO A 259 12.15 0.95 -11.87
N GLY A 260 11.27 0.19 -11.22
CA GLY A 260 11.65 -0.78 -10.19
C GLY A 260 12.53 -1.92 -10.72
N GLN A 261 12.29 -2.40 -11.95
CA GLN A 261 13.12 -3.44 -12.56
C GLN A 261 14.52 -2.90 -12.88
N ILE A 262 14.57 -1.68 -13.44
CA ILE A 262 15.83 -0.97 -13.74
C ILE A 262 16.66 -0.79 -12.47
N LEU A 263 16.03 -0.39 -11.36
CA LEU A 263 16.70 -0.20 -10.08
C LEU A 263 17.17 -1.53 -9.46
N HIS A 264 16.39 -2.61 -9.55
CA HIS A 264 16.84 -3.95 -9.15
C HIS A 264 18.10 -4.38 -9.92
N LEU A 265 18.07 -4.23 -11.25
CA LEU A 265 19.21 -4.59 -12.10
C LEU A 265 20.44 -3.72 -11.84
N LEU A 266 20.27 -2.43 -11.50
CA LEU A 266 21.38 -1.60 -11.02
C LEU A 266 21.99 -2.17 -9.73
N GLY A 267 21.15 -2.52 -8.76
CA GLY A 267 21.60 -3.09 -7.49
C GLY A 267 22.41 -4.38 -7.69
N VAL A 268 21.90 -5.27 -8.56
CA VAL A 268 22.59 -6.50 -8.96
C VAL A 268 23.90 -6.19 -9.68
N ALA A 269 23.90 -5.27 -10.65
CA ALA A 269 25.10 -4.92 -11.41
C ALA A 269 26.23 -4.39 -10.51
N LEU A 270 25.89 -3.59 -9.48
CA LEU A 270 26.86 -3.11 -8.49
C LEU A 270 27.45 -4.26 -7.67
N SER A 271 26.63 -5.23 -7.24
CA SER A 271 27.08 -6.41 -6.51
C SER A 271 27.98 -7.31 -7.36
N LEU A 272 27.57 -7.61 -8.58
CA LEU A 272 28.32 -8.49 -9.48
C LEU A 272 29.65 -7.87 -9.93
N ALA A 273 29.69 -6.55 -10.15
CA ALA A 273 30.93 -5.84 -10.42
C ALA A 273 31.96 -5.96 -9.28
N ARG A 274 31.52 -5.94 -8.02
CA ARG A 274 32.40 -6.18 -6.86
C ARG A 274 32.86 -7.62 -6.73
N ALA A 275 32.03 -8.56 -7.19
CA ALA A 275 32.35 -9.98 -7.22
C ALA A 275 33.27 -10.38 -8.39
N GLY A 276 33.63 -9.44 -9.28
CA GLY A 276 34.51 -9.68 -10.42
C GLY A 276 33.80 -10.21 -11.68
N ASP A 277 32.47 -10.20 -11.71
CA ASP A 277 31.66 -10.60 -12.88
C ASP A 277 30.70 -9.45 -13.28
N PRO A 278 31.20 -8.34 -13.85
CA PRO A 278 30.35 -7.19 -14.16
C PRO A 278 29.20 -7.58 -15.09
N LEU A 279 27.96 -7.24 -14.71
CA LEU A 279 26.77 -7.50 -15.53
C LEU A 279 26.83 -6.76 -16.86
N VAL A 280 27.19 -5.49 -16.83
CA VAL A 280 27.24 -4.59 -17.99
C VAL A 280 28.68 -4.15 -18.27
N ASN A 281 28.95 -3.77 -19.53
CA ASN A 281 30.25 -3.27 -19.92
C ASN A 281 30.52 -1.88 -19.32
N GLY A 282 31.63 -1.74 -18.59
CA GLY A 282 32.04 -0.49 -17.96
C GLY A 282 31.39 -0.25 -16.59
N ASP A 283 31.30 1.02 -16.19
CA ASP A 283 30.72 1.41 -14.90
C ASP A 283 29.19 1.25 -14.89
N PRO A 284 28.61 0.42 -13.98
CA PRO A 284 27.17 0.24 -13.88
C PRO A 284 26.39 1.54 -13.68
N VAL A 285 26.93 2.49 -12.92
CA VAL A 285 26.26 3.78 -12.64
C VAL A 285 26.12 4.58 -13.92
N ARG A 286 27.20 4.69 -14.70
CA ARG A 286 27.19 5.34 -16.01
C ARG A 286 26.23 4.64 -16.97
N TYR A 287 26.26 3.31 -17.03
CA TYR A 287 25.38 2.52 -17.90
C TYR A 287 23.91 2.79 -17.60
N PHE A 288 23.47 2.60 -16.35
CA PHE A 288 22.06 2.73 -16.00
C PHE A 288 21.55 4.19 -16.10
N ARG A 289 22.41 5.20 -15.86
CA ARG A 289 22.04 6.59 -16.15
C ARG A 289 21.77 6.84 -17.63
N ALA A 290 22.61 6.28 -18.51
CA ALA A 290 22.40 6.38 -19.95
C ALA A 290 21.16 5.60 -20.39
N TYR A 291 20.95 4.41 -19.83
CA TYR A 291 19.79 3.56 -20.08
C TYR A 291 18.48 4.26 -19.71
N ILE A 292 18.38 4.82 -18.50
CA ILE A 292 17.21 5.60 -18.04
C ILE A 292 16.95 6.78 -18.98
N LYS A 293 18.00 7.52 -19.37
CA LYS A 293 17.87 8.63 -20.30
C LYS A 293 17.32 8.17 -21.66
N ALA A 294 17.81 7.04 -22.18
CA ALA A 294 17.32 6.48 -23.44
C ALA A 294 15.83 6.12 -23.36
N ARG A 295 15.40 5.42 -22.29
CA ARG A 295 13.99 5.06 -22.05
C ARG A 295 13.08 6.28 -21.85
N LEU A 296 13.61 7.36 -21.28
CA LEU A 296 12.88 8.62 -21.19
C LEU A 296 12.71 9.26 -22.57
N ASP A 297 13.79 9.32 -23.36
CA ASP A 297 13.82 9.99 -24.66
C ASP A 297 12.99 9.28 -25.72
N ASP A 298 12.97 7.95 -25.73
CA ASP A 298 12.11 7.14 -26.61
C ASP A 298 10.65 7.05 -26.11
N GLY A 299 10.38 7.55 -24.90
CA GLY A 299 9.04 7.58 -24.29
C GLY A 299 8.53 6.23 -23.78
N THR A 300 9.41 5.23 -23.64
CA THR A 300 9.05 3.88 -23.19
C THR A 300 9.13 3.69 -21.67
N LEU A 301 9.81 4.59 -20.94
CA LEU A 301 9.88 4.53 -19.47
C LEU A 301 8.48 4.57 -18.85
N ILE A 302 8.08 3.49 -18.17
CA ILE A 302 6.76 3.39 -17.56
C ILE A 302 6.64 4.38 -16.38
N SER A 303 5.61 5.22 -16.42
CA SER A 303 5.20 6.11 -15.33
C SER A 303 3.71 5.87 -15.03
N GLU A 304 3.42 5.08 -14.00
CA GLU A 304 2.04 4.78 -13.59
C GLU A 304 1.42 5.95 -12.80
N PRO A 305 0.10 6.20 -12.97
CA PRO A 305 -0.64 7.10 -12.08
C PRO A 305 -0.45 6.73 -10.60
N GLY A 306 -0.28 7.72 -9.73
CA GLY A 306 -0.09 7.47 -8.29
C GLY A 306 1.34 7.06 -7.89
N MET A 307 2.25 6.83 -8.84
CA MET A 307 3.68 6.70 -8.53
C MET A 307 4.21 8.06 -8.06
N SER A 308 4.50 8.18 -6.76
CA SER A 308 5.06 9.44 -6.26
C SER A 308 6.45 9.66 -6.84
N LEU A 309 6.64 10.83 -7.43
CA LEU A 309 7.80 11.17 -8.26
C LEU A 309 9.00 11.66 -7.44
N THR A 310 8.96 11.58 -6.12
CA THR A 310 10.08 12.04 -5.29
C THR A 310 11.13 10.94 -5.13
N SER A 311 12.40 11.34 -5.00
CA SER A 311 13.49 10.39 -4.74
C SER A 311 13.39 9.62 -3.42
N HIS A 312 12.57 10.10 -2.47
CA HIS A 312 12.28 9.40 -1.22
C HIS A 312 11.17 8.36 -1.40
N ASP A 313 10.24 8.56 -2.34
CA ASP A 313 9.07 7.69 -2.49
C ASP A 313 9.27 6.52 -3.46
N LEU A 314 10.32 6.54 -4.30
CA LEU A 314 10.77 5.34 -5.03
C LEU A 314 11.19 4.20 -4.09
N GLY A 315 11.29 4.48 -2.78
CA GLY A 315 11.49 3.50 -1.73
C GLY A 315 12.84 2.77 -1.81
N ASP A 316 13.03 1.86 -0.87
CA ASP A 316 14.14 0.90 -0.87
C ASP A 316 13.69 -0.48 -1.39
N THR A 317 12.41 -0.62 -1.76
CA THR A 317 11.80 -1.88 -2.20
C THR A 317 10.93 -1.65 -3.44
N TRP A 318 10.80 -2.68 -4.26
CA TRP A 318 9.75 -2.78 -5.26
C TRP A 318 9.37 -4.24 -5.50
N SER A 319 8.09 -4.49 -5.76
CA SER A 319 7.51 -5.84 -5.84
C SER A 319 7.77 -6.68 -4.57
N GLY A 320 7.87 -6.01 -3.41
CA GLY A 320 8.16 -6.64 -2.11
C GLY A 320 9.59 -7.17 -1.96
N ILE A 321 10.48 -6.85 -2.90
CA ILE A 321 11.91 -7.16 -2.87
C ILE A 321 12.69 -5.87 -2.58
N MET A 322 13.61 -5.91 -1.62
CA MET A 322 14.51 -4.79 -1.33
C MET A 322 15.59 -4.70 -2.43
N TYR A 323 15.87 -3.48 -2.89
CA TYR A 323 16.95 -3.27 -3.85
C TYR A 323 18.29 -3.66 -3.23
N ASP A 324 19.10 -4.45 -3.96
CA ASP A 324 20.47 -4.70 -3.56
C ASP A 324 21.25 -3.37 -3.61
N ASN A 325 22.14 -3.14 -2.64
CA ASN A 325 22.89 -1.88 -2.50
C ASN A 325 22.02 -0.61 -2.38
N ALA A 326 20.78 -0.68 -1.87
CA ALA A 326 19.89 0.49 -1.74
C ALA A 326 20.52 1.70 -1.01
N ALA A 327 21.35 1.44 0.01
CA ALA A 327 22.04 2.46 0.81
C ALA A 327 23.35 2.95 0.17
N ASP A 328 23.81 2.34 -0.92
CA ASP A 328 25.06 2.72 -1.57
C ASP A 328 24.95 4.13 -2.18
N PRO A 329 25.90 5.04 -1.94
CA PRO A 329 25.84 6.39 -2.49
C PRO A 329 25.72 6.44 -4.02
N ALA A 330 26.30 5.46 -4.72
CA ALA A 330 26.20 5.32 -6.17
C ALA A 330 24.79 4.91 -6.61
N PHE A 331 24.18 3.97 -5.91
CA PHE A 331 22.77 3.57 -6.12
C PHE A 331 21.83 4.76 -5.90
N VAL A 332 21.97 5.45 -4.76
CA VAL A 332 21.15 6.61 -4.39
C VAL A 332 21.22 7.72 -5.45
N ARG A 333 22.39 7.95 -6.05
CA ARG A 333 22.53 8.91 -7.16
C ARG A 333 21.70 8.52 -8.38
N VAL A 334 21.72 7.25 -8.79
CA VAL A 334 20.92 6.80 -9.94
C VAL A 334 19.42 6.83 -9.61
N ARG A 335 19.03 6.39 -8.40
CA ARG A 335 17.62 6.47 -7.95
C ARG A 335 17.09 7.90 -7.99
N ARG A 336 17.88 8.89 -7.56
CA ARG A 336 17.50 10.30 -7.69
C ARG A 336 17.35 10.73 -9.15
N GLY A 337 18.22 10.25 -10.03
CA GLY A 337 18.10 10.46 -11.47
C GLY A 337 16.85 9.82 -12.07
N MET A 338 16.48 8.61 -11.61
CA MET A 338 15.24 7.94 -12.00
C MET A 338 14.01 8.77 -11.59
N ALA A 339 13.96 9.28 -10.36
CA ALA A 339 12.87 10.14 -9.90
C ALA A 339 12.68 11.37 -10.82
N ALA A 340 13.78 12.05 -11.17
CA ALA A 340 13.73 13.18 -12.09
C ALA A 340 13.29 12.76 -13.51
N ALA A 341 13.71 11.58 -13.98
CA ALA A 341 13.29 11.05 -15.28
C ALA A 341 11.79 10.72 -15.29
N LEU A 342 11.24 10.17 -14.22
CA LEU A 342 9.81 9.89 -14.09
C LEU A 342 8.99 11.19 -14.02
N THR A 343 9.47 12.24 -13.35
CA THR A 343 8.84 13.57 -13.41
C THR A 343 8.79 14.08 -14.85
N ALA A 344 9.91 14.03 -15.57
CA ALA A 344 9.96 14.47 -16.96
C ALA A 344 9.07 13.62 -17.89
N ALA A 345 8.99 12.31 -17.65
CA ALA A 345 8.09 11.42 -18.39
C ALA A 345 6.62 11.78 -18.15
N LEU A 346 6.26 12.04 -16.89
CA LEU A 346 4.92 12.48 -16.53
C LEU A 346 4.59 13.83 -17.18
N ASP A 347 5.48 14.82 -17.08
CA ASP A 347 5.28 16.14 -17.69
C ASP A 347 5.09 16.04 -19.22
N ARG A 348 5.88 15.21 -19.91
CA ARG A 348 5.70 14.95 -21.34
C ARG A 348 4.34 14.30 -21.63
N ARG A 349 3.91 13.34 -20.81
CA ARG A 349 2.61 12.69 -20.95
C ARG A 349 1.47 13.68 -20.74
N THR A 350 1.49 14.44 -19.65
CA THR A 350 0.41 15.36 -19.30
C THR A 350 0.35 16.56 -20.24
N ALA A 351 1.48 17.06 -20.74
CA ALA A 351 1.51 18.07 -21.79
C ALA A 351 0.88 17.59 -23.10
N ARG A 352 1.06 16.31 -23.48
CA ARG A 352 0.40 15.72 -24.66
C ARG A 352 -1.11 15.58 -24.51
N GLU A 353 -1.58 15.37 -23.28
CA GLU A 353 -2.99 15.12 -22.96
C GLU A 353 -3.76 16.41 -22.60
N ALA A 354 -3.04 17.50 -22.29
CA ALA A 354 -3.60 18.80 -21.95
C ALA A 354 -4.62 19.34 -22.99
N PRO A 355 -4.38 19.24 -24.32
CA PRO A 355 -5.36 19.66 -25.32
C PRO A 355 -6.67 18.87 -25.24
N ARG A 356 -6.60 17.54 -25.08
CA ARG A 356 -7.78 16.66 -24.95
C ARG A 356 -8.60 17.01 -23.70
N VAL A 357 -7.91 17.30 -22.59
CA VAL A 357 -8.56 17.76 -21.34
C VAL A 357 -9.27 19.09 -21.55
N LEU A 358 -8.63 20.04 -22.24
CA LEU A 358 -9.21 21.35 -22.52
C LEU A 358 -10.45 21.24 -23.42
N GLU A 359 -10.42 20.40 -24.45
CA GLU A 359 -11.59 20.11 -25.29
C GLU A 359 -12.75 19.53 -24.48
N ALA A 360 -12.45 18.66 -23.51
CA ALA A 360 -13.48 18.10 -22.65
C ALA A 360 -14.12 19.17 -21.75
N PHE A 361 -13.32 20.09 -21.18
CA PHE A 361 -13.84 21.24 -20.44
C PHE A 361 -14.74 22.12 -21.31
N GLN A 362 -14.34 22.40 -22.55
CA GLN A 362 -15.14 23.19 -23.49
C GLN A 362 -16.50 22.54 -23.80
N ARG A 363 -16.58 21.20 -23.77
CA ARG A 363 -17.83 20.45 -23.97
C ARG A 363 -18.64 20.27 -22.68
N GLY A 364 -18.19 20.84 -21.56
CA GLY A 364 -18.86 20.71 -20.26
C GLY A 364 -18.67 19.34 -19.59
N ASN A 365 -17.70 18.55 -20.04
CA ASN A 365 -17.35 17.27 -19.40
C ASN A 365 -16.18 17.49 -18.42
N TYR A 366 -16.44 17.25 -17.14
CA TYR A 366 -15.45 17.39 -16.07
C TYR A 366 -15.26 16.10 -15.27
N ASP A 367 -15.74 14.96 -15.79
CA ASP A 367 -15.81 13.70 -15.04
C ASP A 367 -14.42 13.19 -14.63
N PHE A 368 -13.39 13.50 -15.42
CA PHE A 368 -11.99 13.15 -15.12
C PHE A 368 -11.38 13.93 -13.96
N LEU A 369 -12.05 14.97 -13.44
CA LEU A 369 -11.68 15.67 -12.22
C LEU A 369 -12.44 15.15 -10.98
N SER A 370 -13.57 14.45 -11.19
CA SER A 370 -14.48 14.05 -10.12
C SER A 370 -14.01 12.77 -9.42
N PRO A 371 -14.16 12.70 -8.07
CA PRO A 371 -13.97 11.47 -7.31
C PRO A 371 -14.88 10.29 -7.70
N THR A 372 -15.93 10.51 -8.48
CA THR A 372 -16.95 9.52 -8.85
C THR A 372 -17.02 9.24 -10.36
N GLY A 373 -16.14 9.84 -11.17
CA GLY A 373 -16.08 9.64 -12.62
C GLY A 373 -15.44 8.30 -13.00
N ASN A 374 -15.75 7.80 -14.20
CA ASN A 374 -15.15 6.56 -14.74
C ASN A 374 -13.64 6.76 -14.98
N GLU A 375 -12.83 6.03 -14.21
CA GLU A 375 -11.37 6.16 -14.11
C GLU A 375 -10.63 5.48 -15.27
N THR A 376 -10.98 5.81 -16.51
CA THR A 376 -10.36 5.18 -17.70
C THR A 376 -9.01 5.78 -18.08
N ASP A 377 -8.72 7.03 -17.70
CA ASP A 377 -7.54 7.76 -18.21
C ASP A 377 -6.41 7.99 -17.16
N GLY A 378 -6.61 7.62 -15.87
CA GLY A 378 -5.55 7.69 -14.84
C GLY A 378 -5.11 9.10 -14.41
N PHE A 379 -5.89 10.13 -14.75
CA PHE A 379 -5.57 11.54 -14.48
C PHE A 379 -6.01 12.07 -13.12
N ARG A 380 -6.83 11.30 -12.40
CA ARG A 380 -7.28 11.66 -11.04
C ARG A 380 -6.12 11.78 -10.06
N GLN A 381 -5.18 10.84 -10.14
CA GLN A 381 -4.02 10.73 -9.26
C GLN A 381 -2.75 11.37 -9.84
N SER A 382 -2.84 12.04 -10.99
CA SER A 382 -1.69 12.55 -11.74
C SER A 382 -1.80 14.07 -11.97
N PRO A 383 -0.79 14.89 -11.59
CA PRO A 383 -0.81 16.33 -11.84
C PRO A 383 -0.81 16.65 -13.33
N LEU A 384 -1.83 17.35 -13.80
CA LEU A 384 -2.07 17.75 -15.20
C LEU A 384 -2.54 19.21 -15.35
N LEU A 385 -3.26 19.77 -14.38
CA LEU A 385 -3.92 21.08 -14.51
C LEU A 385 -2.91 22.19 -14.77
N HIS A 386 -1.70 22.04 -14.21
CA HIS A 386 -0.60 22.98 -14.41
C HIS A 386 -0.12 23.09 -15.87
N GLN A 387 -0.47 22.13 -16.73
CA GLN A 387 -0.20 22.14 -18.17
C GLN A 387 -1.26 22.93 -18.96
N LEU A 388 -2.41 23.26 -18.36
CA LEU A 388 -3.48 24.01 -19.03
C LEU A 388 -3.19 25.52 -19.02
N PRO A 389 -3.50 26.25 -20.11
CA PRO A 389 -3.40 27.71 -20.12
C PRO A 389 -4.39 28.33 -19.12
N VAL A 390 -3.89 29.16 -18.21
CA VAL A 390 -4.68 29.76 -17.12
C VAL A 390 -5.78 30.67 -17.66
N ASP A 391 -5.44 31.47 -18.66
CA ASP A 391 -6.33 32.37 -19.37
C ASP A 391 -7.47 31.61 -20.04
N THR A 392 -7.16 30.55 -20.81
CA THR A 392 -8.20 29.79 -21.50
C THR A 392 -9.14 29.09 -20.52
N VAL A 393 -8.63 28.56 -19.41
CA VAL A 393 -9.50 27.98 -18.37
C VAL A 393 -10.32 29.06 -17.67
N ALA A 394 -9.77 30.25 -17.46
CA ALA A 394 -10.51 31.37 -16.88
C ALA A 394 -11.66 31.85 -17.78
N ASP A 395 -11.50 31.81 -19.12
CA ASP A 395 -12.57 32.07 -20.09
C ASP A 395 -13.74 31.06 -19.98
N LEU A 396 -13.43 29.81 -19.65
CA LEU A 396 -14.43 28.75 -19.43
C LEU A 396 -15.13 28.86 -18.07
N ILE A 397 -14.49 29.49 -17.09
CA ILE A 397 -15.04 29.66 -15.75
C ILE A 397 -15.91 30.92 -15.67
N ILE A 398 -15.51 32.03 -16.28
CA ILE A 398 -16.31 33.27 -16.30
C ILE A 398 -16.71 33.55 -17.74
N THR A 399 -17.99 33.36 -18.05
CA THR A 399 -18.55 33.67 -19.37
C THR A 399 -19.72 34.64 -19.19
N ASP A 400 -19.63 35.81 -19.81
CA ASP A 400 -20.68 36.84 -19.79
C ASP A 400 -21.22 37.17 -18.37
N GLY A 401 -20.30 37.39 -17.43
CA GLY A 401 -20.65 37.71 -16.04
C GLY A 401 -21.29 36.57 -15.24
N ARG A 402 -21.25 35.33 -15.74
CA ARG A 402 -21.70 34.12 -15.06
C ARG A 402 -20.53 33.20 -14.73
N LEU A 403 -20.59 32.60 -13.54
CA LEU A 403 -19.63 31.59 -13.12
C LEU A 403 -20.10 30.19 -13.57
N ASN A 404 -19.21 29.43 -14.18
CA ASN A 404 -19.41 28.02 -14.44
C ASN A 404 -19.16 27.22 -13.14
N GLU A 405 -20.18 27.17 -12.29
CA GLU A 405 -20.12 26.52 -10.98
C GLU A 405 -19.73 25.04 -11.07
N LEU A 406 -20.11 24.37 -12.14
CA LEU A 406 -19.86 22.93 -12.33
C LEU A 406 -18.36 22.67 -12.54
N LEU A 407 -17.69 23.47 -13.38
CA LEU A 407 -16.23 23.41 -13.53
C LEU A 407 -15.50 23.78 -12.24
N VAL A 408 -15.93 24.84 -11.55
CA VAL A 408 -15.32 25.26 -10.28
C VAL A 408 -15.45 24.16 -9.22
N ASN A 409 -16.64 23.57 -9.07
CA ASN A 409 -16.89 22.44 -8.18
C ASN A 409 -15.98 21.26 -8.50
N SER A 410 -15.87 20.88 -9.76
CA SER A 410 -15.01 19.78 -10.19
C SER A 410 -13.53 20.04 -9.91
N LEU A 411 -13.05 21.28 -10.08
CA LEU A 411 -11.68 21.66 -9.71
C LEU A 411 -11.45 21.55 -8.19
N MET A 412 -12.43 21.95 -7.37
CA MET A 412 -12.31 21.85 -5.92
C MET A 412 -12.41 20.42 -5.41
N ALA A 413 -13.17 19.55 -6.09
CA ALA A 413 -13.36 18.15 -5.72
C ALA A 413 -12.09 17.29 -5.86
N ARG A 414 -11.09 17.76 -6.62
CA ARG A 414 -9.81 17.05 -6.87
C ARG A 414 -8.96 16.79 -5.61
N ASN A 415 -9.34 17.35 -4.45
CA ASN A 415 -8.74 17.11 -3.13
C ASN A 415 -7.19 17.10 -3.11
N PHE A 416 -6.59 18.24 -3.43
CA PHE A 416 -5.14 18.45 -3.47
C PHE A 416 -4.40 18.09 -2.16
N LYS A 417 -5.10 18.06 -1.02
CA LYS A 417 -4.51 17.79 0.31
C LYS A 417 -4.25 16.29 0.58
N GLY A 418 -4.93 15.38 -0.11
CA GLY A 418 -4.82 13.93 0.12
C GLY A 418 -3.57 13.26 -0.45
N HIS A 419 -2.74 13.97 -1.22
CA HIS A 419 -1.76 13.34 -2.13
C HIS A 419 -0.29 13.70 -1.81
N GLY A 420 0.03 13.98 -0.55
CA GLY A 420 1.42 14.01 -0.07
C GLY A 420 2.36 15.03 -0.74
N GLY A 421 1.84 16.10 -1.34
CA GLY A 421 2.64 17.11 -2.04
C GLY A 421 2.91 16.85 -3.53
N THR A 422 2.29 15.82 -4.11
CA THR A 422 2.38 15.48 -5.56
C THR A 422 1.81 16.58 -6.46
N PHE A 423 0.86 17.37 -5.97
CA PHE A 423 0.18 18.43 -6.74
C PHE A 423 0.78 19.83 -6.56
N LYS A 424 2.03 19.98 -6.12
CA LYS A 424 2.65 21.30 -5.87
C LYS A 424 2.57 22.26 -7.06
N ASP A 425 2.73 21.76 -8.28
CA ASP A 425 2.62 22.59 -9.49
C ASP A 425 1.16 22.97 -9.80
N GLU A 426 0.21 22.07 -9.55
CA GLU A 426 -1.22 22.38 -9.69
C GLU A 426 -1.69 23.39 -8.63
N VAL A 427 -1.21 23.29 -7.38
CA VAL A 427 -1.52 24.28 -6.35
C VAL A 427 -1.03 25.66 -6.76
N ARG A 428 0.19 25.76 -7.29
CA ARG A 428 0.73 27.01 -7.86
C ARG A 428 -0.10 27.50 -9.05
N TRP A 429 -0.53 26.59 -9.92
CA TRP A 429 -1.41 26.91 -11.04
C TRP A 429 -2.78 27.42 -10.60
N MET A 430 -3.40 26.82 -9.58
CA MET A 430 -4.67 27.25 -8.99
C MET A 430 -4.56 28.65 -8.38
N GLY A 431 -3.41 28.99 -7.77
CA GLY A 431 -3.12 30.34 -7.30
C GLY A 431 -3.09 31.37 -8.43
N ARG A 432 -2.47 31.03 -9.57
CA ARG A 432 -2.49 31.88 -10.78
C ARG A 432 -3.90 32.01 -11.37
N LEU A 433 -4.66 30.91 -11.42
CA LEU A 433 -6.04 30.92 -11.89
C LEU A 433 -6.93 31.82 -11.04
N LYS A 434 -6.81 31.75 -9.70
CA LYS A 434 -7.53 32.65 -8.79
C LYS A 434 -7.24 34.13 -9.10
N ALA A 435 -5.96 34.48 -9.29
CA ALA A 435 -5.57 35.85 -9.60
C ALA A 435 -6.17 36.32 -10.93
N GLU A 436 -6.13 35.49 -11.96
CA GLU A 436 -6.70 35.77 -13.27
C GLU A 436 -8.23 35.94 -13.22
N LEU A 437 -8.93 35.07 -12.48
CA LEU A 437 -10.38 35.17 -12.28
C LEU A 437 -10.79 36.46 -11.56
N LEU A 438 -10.01 36.90 -10.56
CA LEU A 438 -10.26 38.16 -9.87
C LEU A 438 -10.03 39.37 -10.78
N THR A 439 -9.01 39.34 -11.65
CA THR A 439 -8.78 40.37 -12.67
C THR A 439 -9.97 40.48 -13.62
N ARG A 440 -10.45 39.34 -14.14
CA ARG A 440 -11.62 39.28 -15.03
C ARG A 440 -12.89 39.74 -14.33
N ALA A 441 -13.11 39.34 -13.08
CA ALA A 441 -14.25 39.77 -12.28
C ALA A 441 -14.25 41.29 -12.05
N ALA A 442 -13.08 41.88 -11.79
CA ALA A 442 -12.95 43.34 -11.60
C ALA A 442 -13.30 44.14 -12.86
N ALA A 443 -13.05 43.58 -14.04
CA ALA A 443 -13.38 44.20 -15.33
C ALA A 443 -14.88 44.19 -15.66
N LEU A 444 -15.69 43.38 -14.97
CA LEU A 444 -17.13 43.34 -15.20
C LEU A 444 -17.83 44.62 -14.71
N PRO A 445 -18.98 44.99 -15.30
CA PRO A 445 -19.82 46.06 -14.79
C PRO A 445 -20.56 45.64 -13.50
N PRO A 446 -20.94 46.58 -12.62
CA PRO A 446 -21.89 46.31 -11.54
C PRO A 446 -23.24 45.80 -12.09
N PRO A 447 -23.93 44.85 -11.42
CA PRO A 447 -23.59 44.22 -10.13
C PRO A 447 -22.68 42.98 -10.26
N PHE A 448 -22.34 42.56 -11.49
CA PHE A 448 -21.61 41.32 -11.75
C PHE A 448 -20.20 41.32 -11.17
N ARG A 449 -19.55 42.49 -11.14
CA ARG A 449 -18.23 42.66 -10.50
C ARG A 449 -18.16 42.11 -9.08
N ASP A 450 -19.05 42.59 -8.22
CA ASP A 450 -19.02 42.29 -6.79
C ASP A 450 -19.50 40.85 -6.55
N ASN A 451 -20.51 40.42 -7.29
CA ASN A 451 -21.02 39.05 -7.23
C ASN A 451 -19.94 38.02 -7.60
N ILE A 452 -19.31 38.15 -8.77
CA ILE A 452 -18.30 37.19 -9.25
C ILE A 452 -17.03 37.27 -8.38
N SER A 453 -16.60 38.47 -7.98
CA SER A 453 -15.45 38.62 -7.07
C SER A 453 -15.70 37.94 -5.72
N GLY A 454 -16.91 38.03 -5.17
CA GLY A 454 -17.31 37.35 -3.95
C GLY A 454 -17.26 35.83 -4.08
N GLN A 455 -17.83 35.29 -5.17
CA GLN A 455 -17.83 33.86 -5.44
C GLN A 455 -16.42 33.29 -5.64
N VAL A 456 -15.56 33.97 -6.41
CA VAL A 456 -14.16 33.53 -6.62
C VAL A 456 -13.40 33.49 -5.30
N ARG A 457 -13.56 34.50 -4.44
CA ARG A 457 -12.93 34.51 -3.10
C ARG A 457 -13.43 33.39 -2.22
N TYR A 458 -14.73 33.09 -2.25
CA TYR A 458 -15.34 32.00 -1.50
C TYR A 458 -14.78 30.64 -1.92
N TRP A 459 -14.87 30.31 -3.21
CA TRP A 459 -14.45 29.01 -3.73
C TRP A 459 -12.94 28.76 -3.57
N PHE A 460 -12.12 29.79 -3.76
CA PHE A 460 -10.66 29.68 -3.69
C PHE A 460 -10.07 30.11 -2.34
N ALA A 461 -10.87 30.14 -1.26
CA ALA A 461 -10.42 30.58 0.06
C ALA A 461 -9.32 29.68 0.66
N HIS A 462 -9.36 28.39 0.34
CA HIS A 462 -8.48 27.36 0.94
C HIS A 462 -7.29 26.96 0.09
N ILE A 463 -7.10 27.61 -1.06
CA ILE A 463 -5.95 27.42 -1.94
C ILE A 463 -4.88 28.42 -1.51
N VAL A 464 -3.84 27.91 -0.83
CA VAL A 464 -2.67 28.66 -0.36
C VAL A 464 -1.43 28.09 -1.03
#